data_AF-A0A6G0MSL3-F1
#
_entry.id   AF-A0A6G0MSL3-F1
#
_cell.length_a   1.000
_cell.length_b   1.000
_cell.length_c   1.000
_cell.angle_alpha   90.00
_cell.angle_beta   90.00
_cell.angle_gamma   90.00
#
_symmetry.space_group_name_H-M   'P 1'
#
loop_
_entity.id
_entity.type
_entity.pdbx_description
1 polymer ?
#
loop_
_entity_poly.entity_id
_entity_poly.type
_entity_poly.pdbx_seq_one_letter_code
_entity_poly.pdbx_strand_id
1 'polypeptide(L)'
;MMQMYTRAKRTTNAEKLLERVRSEIESGDLEADEVTFGFLVDHYARKGLMRRALNTLEDADALGLQLQEKHLKKIRVLTERYGVFTDLIPEDPNAVLLAGSRHKLMEKRKVRAQVLEYNLKIGKRYLLPDTV
;
A
#
# COMPACT_ATOMS: atom_id res chain seq x y z
N MET A 1 0.56 -19.93 9.65
CA MET A 1 0.66 -20.59 8.33
C MET A 1 1.07 -19.64 7.19
N MET A 2 0.57 -18.40 7.13
CA MET A 2 0.89 -17.42 6.06
C MET A 2 2.37 -17.01 5.94
N GLN A 3 3.11 -16.94 7.05
CA GLN A 3 4.54 -16.61 7.05
C GLN A 3 5.43 -17.63 6.32
N MET A 4 4.98 -18.89 6.19
CA MET A 4 5.78 -19.96 5.58
C MET A 4 5.76 -19.89 4.05
N TYR A 5 4.64 -19.49 3.45
CA TYR A 5 4.48 -19.47 1.99
C TYR A 5 5.17 -18.29 1.31
N THR A 6 5.31 -17.15 2.00
CA THR A 6 6.01 -15.96 1.46
C THR A 6 7.53 -16.12 1.39
N ARG A 7 8.12 -16.99 2.22
CA ARG A 7 9.56 -17.30 2.22
C ARG A 7 9.97 -18.36 1.17
N ALA A 8 9.06 -19.21 0.71
CA ALA A 8 9.39 -20.47 0.03
C ALA A 8 9.53 -20.41 -1.52
N LYS A 9 9.58 -19.24 -2.17
CA LYS A 9 9.63 -19.09 -3.64
C LYS A 9 8.54 -19.87 -4.43
N ARG A 10 7.47 -20.33 -3.77
CA ARG A 10 6.29 -20.96 -4.38
C ARG A 10 5.21 -19.90 -4.62
N THR A 11 5.51 -18.97 -5.53
CA THR A 11 4.67 -17.78 -5.78
C THR A 11 3.27 -18.15 -6.25
N THR A 12 3.11 -19.16 -7.11
CA THR A 12 1.81 -19.55 -7.67
C THR A 12 0.82 -20.06 -6.63
N ASN A 13 1.30 -20.80 -5.61
CA ASN A 13 0.42 -21.32 -4.55
C ASN A 13 0.10 -20.23 -3.52
N ALA A 14 1.06 -19.36 -3.20
CA ALA A 14 0.81 -18.20 -2.35
C ALA A 14 -0.19 -17.24 -3.00
N GLU A 15 -0.13 -17.08 -4.32
CA GLU A 15 -1.07 -16.28 -5.10
C GLU A 15 -2.49 -16.84 -5.05
N LYS A 16 -2.67 -18.13 -5.36
CA LYS A 16 -3.98 -18.78 -5.24
C LYS A 16 -4.54 -18.68 -3.83
N LEU A 17 -3.67 -18.80 -2.82
CA LEU A 17 -4.08 -18.64 -1.42
C LEU A 17 -4.53 -17.20 -1.12
N LEU A 18 -3.81 -16.19 -1.60
CA LEU A 18 -4.19 -14.79 -1.37
C LEU A 18 -5.48 -14.41 -2.08
N GLU A 19 -5.70 -14.88 -3.30
CA GLU A 19 -6.99 -14.67 -4.00
C GLU A 19 -8.14 -15.41 -3.29
N ARG A 20 -7.88 -16.63 -2.78
CA ARG A 20 -8.88 -17.36 -1.97
C ARG A 20 -9.20 -16.64 -0.66
N VAL A 21 -8.17 -16.20 0.07
CA VAL A 21 -8.31 -15.44 1.32
C VAL A 21 -9.13 -14.18 1.07
N ARG A 22 -8.86 -13.46 -0.02
CA ARG A 22 -9.68 -12.31 -0.40
C ARG A 22 -11.15 -12.68 -0.61
N SER A 23 -11.42 -13.75 -1.34
CA SER A 23 -12.80 -14.22 -1.55
C SER A 23 -13.48 -14.62 -0.24
N GLU A 24 -12.77 -15.25 0.70
CA GLU A 24 -13.29 -15.64 2.01
C GLU A 24 -13.55 -14.42 2.92
N ILE A 25 -12.76 -13.35 2.77
CA ILE A 25 -13.02 -12.06 3.44
C ILE A 25 -14.28 -11.41 2.86
N GLU A 26 -14.40 -11.38 1.53
CA GLU A 26 -15.54 -10.77 0.83
C GLU A 26 -16.86 -11.52 1.10
N SER A 27 -16.81 -12.84 1.31
CA SER A 27 -17.99 -13.64 1.73
C SER A 27 -18.31 -13.54 3.22
N GLY A 28 -17.42 -12.94 4.02
CA GLY A 28 -17.54 -12.89 5.48
C GLY A 28 -17.20 -14.20 6.19
N ASP A 29 -16.66 -15.19 5.47
CA ASP A 29 -16.23 -16.49 6.03
C ASP A 29 -14.91 -16.38 6.80
N LEU A 30 -14.13 -15.33 6.55
CA LEU A 30 -12.84 -15.08 7.19
C LEU A 30 -12.77 -13.65 7.76
N GLU A 31 -12.59 -13.56 9.07
CA GLU A 31 -12.23 -12.32 9.74
C GLU A 31 -10.74 -12.04 9.51
N ALA A 32 -10.44 -11.03 8.68
CA ALA A 32 -9.07 -10.66 8.37
C ALA A 32 -8.50 -9.63 9.34
N ASP A 33 -7.26 -9.89 9.75
CA ASP A 33 -6.46 -9.03 10.60
C ASP A 33 -5.51 -8.12 9.80
N GLU A 34 -4.78 -7.25 10.49
CA GLU A 34 -3.84 -6.32 9.87
C GLU A 34 -2.71 -7.01 9.09
N VAL A 35 -2.36 -8.24 9.51
CA VAL A 35 -1.33 -9.05 8.85
C VAL A 35 -1.84 -9.58 7.52
N THR A 36 -3.10 -10.04 7.47
CA THR A 36 -3.75 -10.55 6.26
C THR A 36 -3.84 -9.46 5.20
N PHE A 37 -4.39 -8.29 5.56
CA PHE A 37 -4.41 -7.12 4.67
C PHE A 37 -3.00 -6.68 4.27
N GLY A 38 -2.05 -6.69 5.20
CA GLY A 38 -0.64 -6.39 4.91
C GLY A 38 -0.03 -7.29 3.82
N PHE A 39 -0.33 -8.59 3.82
CA PHE A 39 0.13 -9.49 2.77
C PHE A 39 -0.56 -9.23 1.43
N LEU A 40 -1.86 -8.93 1.41
CA LEU A 40 -2.59 -8.58 0.19
C LEU A 40 -2.05 -7.29 -0.45
N VAL A 41 -1.80 -6.25 0.36
CA VAL A 41 -1.20 -4.98 -0.10
C VAL A 41 0.19 -5.21 -0.69
N ASP A 42 1.09 -5.88 0.03
CA ASP A 42 2.44 -6.18 -0.47
C ASP A 42 2.39 -7.03 -1.74
N HIS A 43 1.45 -7.99 -1.82
CA HIS A 43 1.25 -8.81 -3.00
C HIS A 43 0.86 -7.99 -4.24
N TYR A 44 -0.20 -7.19 -4.15
CA TYR A 44 -0.67 -6.37 -5.25
C TYR A 44 0.36 -5.31 -5.67
N ALA A 45 1.05 -4.70 -4.70
CA ALA A 45 2.11 -3.74 -4.97
C ALA A 45 3.30 -4.37 -5.72
N ARG A 46 3.70 -5.60 -5.37
CA ARG A 46 4.78 -6.32 -6.09
C ARG A 46 4.41 -6.65 -7.53
N LYS A 47 3.12 -6.88 -7.81
CA LYS A 47 2.59 -7.11 -9.16
C LYS A 47 2.33 -5.82 -9.94
N GLY A 48 2.55 -4.65 -9.34
CA GLY A 48 2.25 -3.35 -9.97
C GLY A 48 0.75 -3.04 -10.04
N LEU A 49 -0.10 -3.83 -9.37
CA LEU A 49 -1.55 -3.63 -9.32
C LEU A 49 -1.90 -2.54 -8.28
N MET A 50 -1.45 -1.30 -8.55
CA MET A 50 -1.50 -0.20 -7.58
C MET A 50 -2.93 0.11 -7.11
N ARG A 51 -3.91 0.15 -8.03
CA ARG A 51 -5.32 0.36 -7.70
C ARG A 51 -5.84 -0.66 -6.71
N ARG A 52 -5.56 -1.95 -6.93
CA ARG A 52 -5.99 -3.02 -6.02
C ARG A 52 -5.32 -2.89 -4.65
N ALA A 53 -4.02 -2.57 -4.63
CA ALA A 53 -3.27 -2.38 -3.39
C ALA A 53 -3.83 -1.21 -2.56
N LEU A 54 -4.17 -0.09 -3.21
CA LEU A 54 -4.75 1.08 -2.55
C LEU A 54 -6.17 0.83 -2.04
N ASN A 55 -7.03 0.18 -2.83
CA ASN A 55 -8.36 -0.22 -2.36
C ASN A 55 -8.25 -1.14 -1.12
N THR A 56 -7.29 -2.08 -1.13
CA THR A 56 -7.06 -2.98 0.02
C THR A 56 -6.61 -2.20 1.27
N LEU A 57 -5.91 -1.06 1.10
CA LEU A 57 -5.57 -0.16 2.20
C LEU A 57 -6.80 0.61 2.72
N GLU A 58 -7.68 1.04 1.82
CA GLU A 58 -8.95 1.67 2.19
C GLU A 58 -9.85 0.69 2.97
N ASP A 59 -9.92 -0.57 2.53
CA ASP A 59 -10.67 -1.63 3.21
C ASP A 59 -10.14 -1.86 4.64
N ALA A 60 -8.82 -1.94 4.80
CA ALA A 60 -8.20 -2.11 6.11
C ALA A 60 -8.44 -0.91 7.03
N ASP A 61 -8.34 0.31 6.50
CA ASP A 61 -8.59 1.54 7.24
C ASP A 61 -10.07 1.67 7.66
N ALA A 62 -11.00 1.26 6.81
CA ALA A 62 -12.43 1.20 7.13
C ALA A 62 -12.75 0.22 8.27
N LEU A 63 -11.95 -0.85 8.41
CA LEU A 63 -12.00 -1.80 9.52
C LEU A 63 -11.21 -1.33 10.75
N GLY A 64 -10.59 -0.14 10.70
CA GLY A 64 -9.76 0.39 11.78
C GLY A 64 -8.42 -0.34 11.96
N LEU A 65 -7.98 -1.11 10.97
CA LEU A 65 -6.77 -1.91 11.02
C LEU A 65 -5.55 -1.08 10.58
N GLN A 66 -4.52 -1.05 11.43
CA GLN A 66 -3.26 -0.38 11.11
C GLN A 66 -2.23 -1.38 10.59
N LEU A 67 -1.90 -1.26 9.31
CA LEU A 67 -0.91 -2.13 8.68
C LEU A 67 0.50 -1.86 9.21
N GLN A 68 1.25 -2.95 9.41
CA GLN A 68 2.64 -2.87 9.84
C GLN A 68 3.53 -2.32 8.72
N GLU A 69 4.49 -1.46 9.10
CA GLU A 69 5.42 -0.76 8.19
C GLU A 69 6.12 -1.68 7.16
N LYS A 70 6.41 -2.93 7.54
CA LYS A 70 7.06 -3.91 6.65
C LYS A 70 6.25 -4.20 5.37
N HIS A 71 4.92 -4.07 5.42
CA HIS A 71 4.02 -4.33 4.29
C HIS A 71 3.83 -3.10 3.39
N LEU A 72 4.11 -1.90 3.91
CA LEU A 72 3.92 -0.63 3.19
C LEU A 72 5.09 -0.28 2.26
N LYS A 73 6.26 -0.89 2.46
CA LYS A 73 7.49 -0.57 1.71
C LYS A 73 7.30 -0.60 0.19
N LYS A 74 6.67 -1.67 -0.33
CA LYS A 74 6.55 -1.85 -1.78
C LYS A 74 5.52 -0.91 -2.39
N ILE A 75 4.37 -0.73 -1.74
CA ILE A 75 3.32 0.18 -2.22
C ILE A 75 3.80 1.62 -2.17
N ARG A 76 4.54 2.03 -1.13
CA ARG A 76 5.13 3.38 -1.03
C ARG A 76 6.03 3.71 -2.23
N VAL A 77 6.94 2.80 -2.58
CA VAL A 77 7.81 2.98 -3.76
C VAL A 77 6.98 3.07 -5.05
N LEU A 78 5.93 2.27 -5.17
CA LEU A 78 5.06 2.27 -6.34
C LEU A 78 4.29 3.60 -6.46
N THR A 79 3.66 4.05 -5.38
CA THR A 79 2.90 5.31 -5.36
C THR A 79 3.79 6.52 -5.60
N GLU A 80 4.98 6.56 -4.98
CA GLU A 80 5.96 7.63 -5.22
C GLU A 80 6.41 7.68 -6.69
N ARG A 81 6.61 6.52 -7.33
CA ARG A 81 7.00 6.44 -8.75
C ARG A 81 5.95 7.06 -9.67
N TYR A 82 4.68 6.90 -9.33
CA TYR A 82 3.55 7.46 -10.11
C TYR A 82 3.09 8.84 -9.61
N GLY A 83 3.78 9.43 -8.62
CA GLY A 83 3.39 10.72 -8.03
C GLY A 83 2.06 10.68 -7.27
N VAL A 84 1.61 9.49 -6.89
CA VAL A 84 0.37 9.29 -6.12
C VAL A 84 0.71 9.38 -4.64
N PHE A 85 0.00 10.23 -3.92
CA PHE A 85 0.15 10.38 -2.47
C PHE A 85 -1.21 10.25 -1.80
N THR A 86 -1.23 9.57 -0.67
CA THR A 86 -2.42 9.34 0.17
C THR A 86 -2.02 9.47 1.63
N ASP A 87 -2.99 9.84 2.45
CA ASP A 87 -2.97 9.80 3.91
C ASP A 87 -2.76 8.38 4.48
N LEU A 88 -3.19 7.35 3.75
CA LEU A 88 -3.07 5.93 4.15
C LEU A 88 -1.63 5.41 4.23
N ILE A 89 -0.71 6.02 3.48
CA ILE A 89 0.68 5.55 3.38
C ILE A 89 1.58 6.63 3.96
N PRO A 90 2.13 6.47 5.18
CA PRO A 90 3.04 7.44 5.76
C PRO A 90 4.33 7.59 4.94
N GLU A 91 5.01 8.74 5.10
CA GLU A 91 6.36 8.94 4.55
C GLU A 91 7.31 7.85 5.08
N ASP A 92 8.31 7.47 4.28
CA ASP A 92 9.30 6.50 4.71
C ASP A 92 10.02 6.96 5.99
N PRO A 93 10.05 6.15 7.07
CA PRO A 93 10.81 6.48 8.27
C PRO A 93 12.29 6.77 7.99
N ASN A 94 12.84 6.17 6.92
CA ASN A 94 14.22 6.35 6.47
C ASN A 94 14.35 7.37 5.33
N ALA A 95 13.33 8.17 5.01
CA ALA A 95 13.36 9.15 3.92
C ALA A 95 14.55 10.12 4.04
N VAL A 96 14.90 10.52 5.27
CA VAL A 96 16.07 11.37 5.56
C VAL A 96 17.38 10.72 5.10
N LEU A 97 17.53 9.41 5.32
CA LEU A 97 18.70 8.65 4.92
C LEU A 97 18.73 8.43 3.40
N LEU A 98 17.57 8.27 2.76
CA LEU A 98 17.45 7.97 1.33
C LEU A 98 17.53 9.20 0.41
N ALA A 99 17.21 10.39 0.91
CA ALA A 99 17.06 11.59 0.07
C ALA A 99 18.38 12.14 -0.50
N GLY A 100 19.54 11.70 0.02
CA GLY A 100 20.88 12.12 -0.41
C GLY A 100 21.24 13.58 -0.09
N SER A 101 20.27 14.49 -0.02
CA SER A 101 20.44 15.84 0.50
C SER A 101 19.15 16.37 1.14
N ARG A 102 19.30 17.31 2.09
CA ARG A 102 18.16 17.98 2.73
C ARG A 102 17.29 18.72 1.72
N HIS A 103 17.87 19.33 0.69
CA HIS A 103 17.12 20.05 -0.35
C HIS A 103 16.14 19.14 -1.07
N LYS A 104 16.63 17.99 -1.59
CA LYS A 104 15.79 17.01 -2.31
C LYS A 104 14.67 16.45 -1.42
N LEU A 105 14.96 16.22 -0.14
CA LEU A 105 13.95 15.78 0.83
C LEU A 105 12.84 16.83 0.99
N MET A 106 13.21 18.10 1.16
CA MET A 106 12.24 19.18 1.34
C MET A 106 11.38 19.40 0.09
N GLU A 107 11.96 19.28 -1.11
CA GLU A 107 11.20 19.34 -2.36
C GLU A 107 10.17 18.21 -2.45
N LYS A 108 10.57 16.97 -2.16
CA LYS A 108 9.65 15.82 -2.12
C LYS A 108 8.51 16.02 -1.12
N ARG A 109 8.82 16.48 0.10
CA ARG A 109 7.83 16.76 1.14
C ARG A 109 6.86 17.86 0.72
N LYS A 110 7.36 18.91 0.06
CA LYS A 110 6.53 19.99 -0.48
C LYS A 110 5.55 19.46 -1.53
N VAL A 111 6.02 18.67 -2.49
CA VAL A 111 5.16 18.05 -3.51
C VAL A 111 4.12 17.14 -2.86
N ARG A 112 4.54 16.28 -1.93
CA ARG A 112 3.64 15.40 -1.19
C ARG A 112 2.55 16.18 -0.47
N ALA A 113 2.90 17.25 0.24
CA ALA A 113 1.94 18.07 0.97
C ALA A 113 0.92 18.74 0.02
N GLN A 114 1.38 19.29 -1.10
CA GLN A 114 0.52 19.89 -2.12
C GLN A 114 -0.48 18.90 -2.72
N VAL A 115 -0.03 17.68 -3.03
CA VAL A 115 -0.91 16.63 -3.56
C VAL A 115 -1.95 16.20 -2.53
N LEU A 116 -1.55 16.03 -1.26
CA LEU A 116 -2.49 15.68 -0.19
C LEU A 116 -3.54 16.78 0.02
N GLU A 117 -3.13 18.05 0.04
CA GLU A 117 -4.04 19.18 0.17
C GLU A 117 -5.02 19.27 -1.02
N TYR A 118 -4.53 19.03 -2.24
CA TYR A 118 -5.37 18.99 -3.43
C TYR A 118 -6.38 17.84 -3.41
N ASN A 119 -5.94 16.65 -3.00
CA ASN A 119 -6.80 15.47 -2.85
C ASN A 119 -7.93 15.75 -1.84
N LEU A 120 -7.59 16.32 -0.68
CA LEU A 120 -8.56 16.73 0.34
C LEU A 120 -9.57 17.74 -0.19
N LYS A 121 -9.13 18.74 -0.96
CA LYS A 121 -10.01 19.75 -1.57
C LYS A 121 -11.06 19.14 -2.51
N ILE A 122 -10.72 18.04 -3.18
CA ILE A 122 -11.61 17.32 -4.12
C ILE A 122 -12.43 16.24 -3.40
N GLY A 123 -12.17 15.99 -2.11
CA GLY A 123 -12.84 14.95 -1.34
C GLY A 123 -12.43 13.53 -1.75
N LYS A 124 -11.24 13.37 -2.33
CA LYS A 124 -10.67 12.05 -2.69
C LYS A 124 -9.44 11.79 -1.83
N ARG A 125 -9.18 10.52 -1.49
CA ARG A 125 -7.98 10.12 -0.73
C ARG A 125 -6.71 10.11 -1.59
N TYR A 126 -6.87 9.76 -2.87
CA TYR A 126 -5.82 9.79 -3.88
C TYR A 126 -6.38 9.97 -5.28
N LEU A 127 -5.51 10.36 -6.20
CA LEU A 127 -5.78 10.43 -7.63
C LEU A 127 -4.82 9.49 -8.35
N LEU A 128 -5.38 8.62 -9.19
CA LEU A 128 -4.61 7.71 -10.04
C LEU A 128 -4.42 8.34 -11.41
N PRO A 129 -3.19 8.37 -11.97
CA PRO A 129 -2.98 8.77 -13.34
C PRO A 129 -3.57 7.73 -14.30
N ASP A 130 -3.92 8.15 -15.51
CA ASP A 130 -4.53 7.29 -16.54
C ASP A 130 -3.62 6.12 -16.98
N THR A 131 -2.34 6.17 -16.62
CA THR A 131 -1.30 5.19 -16.98
C THR A 131 -1.21 4.00 -16.02
N VAL A 132 -2.12 3.87 -15.04
CA VAL A 132 -2.04 2.87 -13.95
C VAL A 132 -3.29 2.00 -13.79
#